data_AF-A0A1X2ANH3-F1
#
_entry.id   AF-A0A1X2ANH3-F1
#
_cell.length_a   1.000
_cell.length_b   1.000
_cell.length_c   1.000
_cell.angle_alpha   90.00
_cell.angle_beta   90.00
_cell.angle_gamma   90.00
#
_symmetry.space_group_name_H-M   'P 1'
#
loop_
_entity.id
_entity.type
_entity.pdbx_description
1 polymer ?
#
loop_
_entity_poly.entity_id
_entity_poly.type
_entity_poly.pdbx_seq_one_letter_code
_entity_poly.pdbx_strand_id
1 'polypeptide(L)'
;MTADTPAHDTVHDVIVIGSGPAGYTAALYTARAQLKPLVFEGTAFGGALMTTTEVENYPGFRDGITGPELMDEMREQALRFGADLRMEDVESVSLTGPVKSVVTADGETHRARAVILAMGAAARYLQVPGEQELLGRGVSSCATCDGFFFRDQDIAVIGGGDSAMEEALFLTRFASSVTLVHRRDEFRASKIMLDRARNNDKIKFITNAAVLSVEGDTTVTGLRLRDNVSGAESSLPVTGVFVAIGHEPRSGLVRDVLDVDPDGYVLVQGRTTSTSLEGVFAAGDLVDRTYRQAITAAGSGCAAAIDAERWLAEHETNAEGTDTLIGAPR
;
A
#
# COMPACT_ATOMS: atom_id res chain seq x y z
N MET A 1 32.95 29.86 15.59
CA MET A 1 32.31 28.89 16.49
C MET A 1 30.82 29.11 16.38
N THR A 2 30.19 28.48 15.40
CA THR A 2 28.74 28.51 15.20
C THR A 2 28.14 27.53 16.19
N ALA A 3 27.26 28.03 17.05
CA ALA A 3 26.55 27.21 18.03
C ALA A 3 25.64 26.24 17.30
N ASP A 4 25.82 24.95 17.59
CA ASP A 4 24.94 23.87 17.19
C ASP A 4 23.64 24.03 18.00
N THR A 5 22.55 24.41 17.34
CA THR A 5 21.22 24.34 17.94
C THR A 5 20.86 22.87 18.04
N PRO A 6 20.50 22.33 19.23
CA PRO A 6 20.13 20.93 19.35
C PRO A 6 18.96 20.61 18.39
N ALA A 7 19.05 19.46 17.72
CA ALA A 7 18.14 19.02 16.64
C ALA A 7 16.64 18.98 17.02
N HIS A 8 16.30 19.08 18.32
CA HIS A 8 14.95 18.90 18.85
C HIS A 8 13.93 20.03 18.57
N ASP A 9 14.33 21.17 17.99
CA ASP A 9 13.41 22.30 17.74
C ASP A 9 13.19 22.63 16.24
N THR A 10 13.73 21.81 15.33
CA THR A 10 13.56 22.06 13.90
C THR A 10 12.15 21.70 13.45
N VAL A 11 11.44 22.65 12.84
CA VAL A 11 10.17 22.40 12.14
C VAL A 11 10.48 22.17 10.66
N HIS A 12 10.29 20.94 10.20
CA HIS A 12 10.45 20.56 8.80
C HIS A 12 9.33 21.17 7.94
N ASP A 13 9.61 21.40 6.66
CA ASP A 13 8.57 21.81 5.71
C ASP A 13 7.59 20.65 5.52
N VAL A 14 8.13 19.44 5.30
CA VAL A 14 7.36 18.23 5.05
C VAL A 14 7.99 16.99 5.70
N ILE A 15 7.15 16.16 6.31
CA ILE A 15 7.47 14.78 6.70
C ILE A 15 6.69 13.81 5.82
N VAL A 16 7.34 12.74 5.37
CA VAL A 16 6.70 11.61 4.68
C VAL A 16 6.74 10.39 5.59
N ILE A 17 5.60 9.71 5.79
CA ILE A 17 5.51 8.48 6.60
C ILE A 17 5.21 7.31 5.67
N GLY A 18 6.20 6.43 5.50
CA GLY A 18 6.13 5.25 4.64
C GLY A 18 7.13 5.28 3.48
N SER A 19 7.64 4.11 3.14
CA SER A 19 8.75 3.87 2.18
C SER A 19 8.34 3.00 0.99
N GLY A 20 7.05 2.90 0.68
CA GLY A 20 6.61 2.27 -0.57
C GLY A 20 6.84 3.20 -1.79
N PRO A 21 6.40 2.80 -2.99
CA PRO A 21 6.50 3.63 -4.20
C PRO A 21 5.89 5.02 -4.04
N ALA A 22 4.78 5.15 -3.31
CA ALA A 22 4.17 6.44 -3.01
C ALA A 22 5.09 7.33 -2.15
N GLY A 23 5.70 6.76 -1.10
CA GLY A 23 6.56 7.48 -0.16
C GLY A 23 7.84 7.98 -0.81
N TYR A 24 8.57 7.10 -1.52
CA TYR A 24 9.80 7.53 -2.20
C TYR A 24 9.54 8.48 -3.36
N THR A 25 8.42 8.33 -4.09
CA THR A 25 8.05 9.31 -5.12
C THR A 25 7.73 10.67 -4.49
N ALA A 26 7.01 10.69 -3.37
CA ALA A 26 6.73 11.93 -2.64
C ALA A 26 8.03 12.59 -2.14
N ALA A 27 8.94 11.81 -1.56
CA ALA A 27 10.25 12.26 -1.11
C ALA A 27 11.09 12.84 -2.26
N LEU A 28 11.14 12.17 -3.40
CA LEU A 28 11.83 12.64 -4.59
C LEU A 28 11.32 14.01 -5.05
N TYR A 29 10.00 14.18 -5.18
CA TYR A 29 9.42 15.42 -5.69
C TYR A 29 9.59 16.57 -4.70
N THR A 30 9.38 16.33 -3.40
CA THR A 30 9.57 17.35 -2.35
C THR A 30 11.04 17.74 -2.18
N ALA A 31 11.98 16.79 -2.29
CA ALA A 31 13.42 17.08 -2.27
C ALA A 31 13.83 17.94 -3.47
N ARG A 32 13.32 17.64 -4.67
CA ARG A 32 13.57 18.45 -5.88
C ARG A 32 12.98 19.85 -5.77
N ALA A 33 11.88 20.02 -5.03
CA ALA A 33 11.29 21.31 -4.71
C ALA A 33 12.03 22.07 -3.57
N GLN A 34 13.19 21.56 -3.11
CA GLN A 34 14.01 22.16 -2.05
C GLN A 34 13.33 22.19 -0.66
N LEU A 35 12.31 21.35 -0.43
CA LEU A 35 11.58 21.25 0.84
C LEU A 35 12.26 20.34 1.89
N LYS A 36 13.44 19.79 1.56
CA LYS A 36 14.28 18.96 2.46
C LYS A 36 13.46 17.92 3.26
N PRO A 37 12.76 16.99 2.58
CA PRO A 37 11.82 16.10 3.23
C PRO A 37 12.52 15.18 4.22
N LEU A 38 11.92 15.01 5.39
CA LEU A 38 12.24 13.94 6.34
C LEU A 38 11.29 12.76 6.11
N VAL A 39 11.84 11.57 5.90
CA VAL A 39 11.07 10.37 5.54
C VAL A 39 11.28 9.30 6.60
N PHE A 40 10.19 8.85 7.21
CA PHE A 40 10.21 7.68 8.10
C PHE A 40 9.91 6.43 7.27
N GLU A 41 10.95 5.63 7.06
CA GLU A 41 10.90 4.45 6.21
C GLU A 41 10.26 3.25 6.90
N GLY A 42 10.27 3.22 8.23
CA GLY A 42 10.04 2.04 9.04
C GLY A 42 11.25 1.10 9.05
N THR A 43 11.29 0.20 10.03
CA THR A 43 12.39 -0.78 10.17
C THR A 43 12.41 -1.80 9.03
N ALA A 44 11.24 -2.10 8.46
CA ALA A 44 11.09 -2.90 7.25
C ALA A 44 10.72 -2.00 6.05
N PHE A 45 11.71 -1.24 5.57
CA PHE A 45 11.52 -0.28 4.49
C PHE A 45 11.21 -0.94 3.13
N GLY A 46 10.71 -0.17 2.16
CA GLY A 46 10.43 -0.61 0.79
C GLY A 46 9.00 -1.11 0.54
N GLY A 47 8.25 -1.38 1.61
CA GLY A 47 6.85 -1.77 1.53
C GLY A 47 6.62 -3.15 0.89
N ALA A 48 5.42 -3.36 0.33
CA ALA A 48 4.98 -4.69 -0.14
C ALA A 48 5.82 -5.27 -1.29
N LEU A 49 6.53 -4.44 -2.05
CA LEU A 49 7.41 -4.91 -3.12
C LEU A 49 8.64 -5.66 -2.59
N MET A 50 9.03 -5.49 -1.32
CA MET A 50 10.12 -6.27 -0.74
C MET A 50 9.85 -7.77 -0.68
N THR A 51 8.58 -8.17 -0.76
CA THR A 51 8.16 -9.58 -0.74
C THR A 51 7.82 -10.13 -2.12
N THR A 52 7.93 -9.33 -3.19
CA THR A 52 7.72 -9.82 -4.56
C THR A 52 9.05 -10.21 -5.22
N THR A 53 9.02 -11.24 -6.05
CA THR A 53 10.20 -11.72 -6.78
C THR A 53 10.47 -10.89 -8.01
N GLU A 54 9.48 -10.69 -8.88
CA GLU A 54 9.64 -10.04 -10.18
C GLU A 54 8.50 -9.04 -10.43
N VAL A 55 8.84 -7.92 -11.06
CA VAL A 55 7.92 -6.84 -11.42
C VAL A 55 8.07 -6.56 -12.91
N GLU A 56 7.09 -7.01 -13.70
CA GLU A 56 7.06 -6.81 -15.15
C GLU A 56 6.15 -5.65 -15.58
N ASN A 57 5.36 -5.09 -14.65
CA ASN A 57 4.30 -4.12 -14.94
C ASN A 57 4.63 -2.69 -14.47
N TYR A 58 5.84 -2.44 -13.96
CA TYR A 58 6.33 -1.10 -13.67
C TYR A 58 7.07 -0.53 -14.89
N PRO A 59 6.55 0.54 -15.54
CA PRO A 59 7.12 1.04 -16.78
C PRO A 59 8.54 1.61 -16.58
N GLY A 60 9.42 1.31 -17.53
CA GLY A 60 10.83 1.71 -17.48
C GLY A 60 11.80 0.53 -17.39
N PHE A 61 11.33 -0.64 -16.95
CA PHE A 61 12.11 -1.87 -16.82
C PHE A 61 11.68 -2.88 -17.89
N ARG A 62 12.25 -2.75 -19.09
CA ARG A 62 11.86 -3.55 -20.27
C ARG A 62 11.91 -5.06 -20.01
N ASP A 63 12.94 -5.51 -19.31
CA ASP A 63 13.23 -6.92 -19.08
C ASP A 63 12.79 -7.38 -17.69
N GLY A 64 11.91 -6.60 -17.03
CA GLY A 64 11.55 -6.80 -15.62
C GLY A 64 12.60 -6.26 -14.65
N ILE A 65 12.23 -6.26 -13.36
CA ILE A 65 13.11 -5.94 -12.23
C ILE A 65 12.59 -6.66 -11.00
N THR A 66 13.45 -7.04 -10.05
CA THR A 66 12.94 -7.60 -8.80
C THR A 66 12.29 -6.51 -7.93
N GLY A 67 11.35 -6.91 -7.07
CA GLY A 67 10.70 -5.98 -6.14
C GLY A 67 11.71 -5.20 -5.27
N PRO A 68 12.66 -5.89 -4.60
CA PRO A 68 13.70 -5.24 -3.82
C PRO A 68 14.60 -4.29 -4.64
N GLU A 69 15.04 -4.67 -5.84
CA GLU A 69 15.86 -3.80 -6.69
C GLU A 69 15.09 -2.55 -7.12
N LEU A 70 13.81 -2.67 -7.46
CA LEU A 70 12.98 -1.52 -7.80
C LEU A 70 12.87 -0.54 -6.61
N MET A 71 12.71 -1.06 -5.40
CA MET A 71 12.62 -0.22 -4.21
C MET A 71 13.96 0.44 -3.87
N ASP A 72 15.08 -0.25 -4.06
CA ASP A 72 16.41 0.31 -3.88
C ASP A 72 16.68 1.46 -4.87
N GLU A 73 16.34 1.29 -6.14
CA GLU A 73 16.44 2.37 -7.15
C GLU A 73 15.61 3.60 -6.76
N MET A 74 14.37 3.41 -6.28
CA MET A 74 13.53 4.52 -5.81
C MET A 74 14.13 5.22 -4.57
N ARG A 75 14.66 4.43 -3.64
CA ARG A 75 15.28 4.92 -2.40
C ARG A 75 16.53 5.75 -2.70
N GLU A 76 17.43 5.23 -3.53
CA GLU A 76 18.66 5.91 -3.96
C GLU A 76 18.34 7.18 -4.77
N GLN A 77 17.27 7.17 -5.57
CA GLN A 77 16.82 8.38 -6.25
C GLN A 77 16.38 9.47 -5.27
N ALA A 78 15.65 9.13 -4.21
CA ALA A 78 15.26 10.09 -3.17
C ALA A 78 16.48 10.64 -2.41
N LEU A 79 17.42 9.78 -2.01
CA LEU A 79 18.67 10.17 -1.34
C LEU A 79 19.51 11.12 -2.21
N ARG A 80 19.67 10.79 -3.49
CA ARG A 80 20.45 11.60 -4.44
C ARG A 80 19.97 13.04 -4.54
N PHE A 81 18.68 13.30 -4.36
CA PHE A 81 18.10 14.65 -4.41
C PHE A 81 18.00 15.32 -3.03
N GLY A 82 18.46 14.67 -1.96
CA GLY A 82 18.60 15.25 -0.64
C GLY A 82 17.44 14.99 0.31
N ALA A 83 16.68 13.92 0.13
CA ALA A 83 15.76 13.43 1.16
C ALA A 83 16.55 12.87 2.36
N ASP A 84 16.11 13.20 3.58
CA ASP A 84 16.61 12.61 4.82
C ASP A 84 15.78 11.36 5.13
N LEU A 85 16.36 10.17 4.94
CA LEU A 85 15.67 8.90 5.13
C LEU A 85 16.05 8.28 6.48
N ARG A 86 15.04 8.00 7.32
CA ARG A 86 15.19 7.39 8.64
C ARG A 86 14.56 6.02 8.68
N MET A 87 15.36 5.00 8.98
CA MET A 87 14.89 3.62 9.21
C MET A 87 14.29 3.48 10.61
N GLU A 88 13.26 4.28 10.88
CA GLU A 88 12.59 4.38 12.17
C GLU A 88 11.08 4.20 11.97
N ASP A 89 10.45 3.47 12.89
CA ASP A 89 9.00 3.31 12.90
C ASP A 89 8.35 4.51 13.60
N VAL A 90 7.26 5.02 13.02
CA VAL A 90 6.43 6.05 13.68
C VAL A 90 5.45 5.36 14.63
N GLU A 91 5.47 5.77 15.90
CA GLU A 91 4.60 5.24 16.94
C GLU A 91 3.30 6.05 17.07
N SER A 92 3.38 7.38 16.97
CA SER A 92 2.20 8.24 17.08
C SER A 92 2.33 9.56 16.33
N VAL A 93 1.19 10.18 16.05
CA VAL A 93 1.12 11.48 15.38
C VAL A 93 0.11 12.41 16.04
N SER A 94 0.40 13.72 16.01
CA SER A 94 -0.56 14.77 16.30
C SER A 94 -0.66 15.67 15.07
N LEU A 95 -1.81 15.61 14.39
CA LEU A 95 -1.98 16.17 13.04
C LEU A 95 -2.81 17.47 13.00
N THR A 96 -3.26 17.96 14.15
CA THR A 96 -4.09 19.16 14.26
C THR A 96 -3.24 20.42 14.42
N GLY A 97 -3.75 21.53 13.89
CA GLY A 97 -3.08 22.84 13.99
C GLY A 97 -2.02 23.08 12.89
N PRO A 98 -1.32 24.23 12.98
CA PRO A 98 -0.41 24.68 11.93
C PRO A 98 0.88 23.84 11.85
N VAL A 99 1.31 23.25 12.97
CA VAL A 99 2.51 22.40 13.06
C VAL A 99 2.10 21.04 13.60
N LYS A 100 2.43 20.00 12.82
CA LYS A 100 2.16 18.59 13.11
C LYS A 100 3.33 18.02 13.90
N SER A 101 3.07 16.98 14.67
CA SER A 101 4.06 16.25 15.45
C SER A 101 4.06 14.78 15.05
N VAL A 102 5.23 14.20 14.88
CA VAL A 102 5.45 12.78 14.57
C VAL A 102 6.40 12.24 15.62
N VAL A 103 6.00 11.18 16.33
CA VAL A 103 6.80 10.55 17.38
C VAL A 103 7.23 9.18 16.91
N THR A 104 8.53 8.94 16.90
CA THR A 104 9.16 7.68 16.53
C THR A 104 9.11 6.69 17.69
N ALA A 105 9.32 5.40 17.41
CA ALA A 105 9.26 4.33 18.40
C ALA A 105 10.33 4.39 19.49
N ASP A 106 11.39 5.19 19.30
CA ASP A 106 12.40 5.49 20.32
C ASP A 106 12.06 6.73 21.17
N GLY A 107 10.91 7.37 20.88
CA GLY A 107 10.40 8.53 21.60
C GLY A 107 10.90 9.89 21.09
N GLU A 108 11.67 9.94 20.01
CA GLU A 108 12.03 11.21 19.37
C GLU A 108 10.79 11.87 18.76
N THR A 109 10.70 13.20 18.89
CA THR A 109 9.58 13.99 18.36
C THR A 109 10.07 14.90 17.26
N HIS A 110 9.50 14.74 16.08
CA HIS A 110 9.74 15.56 14.90
C HIS A 110 8.53 16.42 14.59
N ARG A 111 8.76 17.62 14.08
CA ARG A 111 7.70 18.60 13.78
C ARG A 111 7.70 18.96 12.31
N ALA A 112 6.53 19.14 11.72
CA ALA A 112 6.42 19.60 10.33
C ALA A 112 5.22 20.48 10.04
N ARG A 113 5.33 21.35 9.04
CA ARG A 113 4.19 22.11 8.51
C ARG A 113 3.24 21.24 7.70
N ALA A 114 3.77 20.30 6.93
CA ALA A 114 2.98 19.32 6.16
C ALA A 114 3.39 17.87 6.47
N VAL A 115 2.43 16.94 6.36
CA VAL A 115 2.66 15.50 6.50
C VAL A 115 2.04 14.75 5.31
N ILE A 116 2.82 13.88 4.67
CA ILE A 116 2.36 12.97 3.61
C ILE A 116 2.30 11.55 4.18
N LEU A 117 1.12 10.98 4.21
CA LEU A 117 0.83 9.63 4.68
C LEU A 117 0.89 8.64 3.50
N ALA A 118 1.94 7.83 3.46
CA ALA A 118 2.21 6.85 2.40
C ALA A 118 2.42 5.43 2.97
N MET A 119 1.64 5.10 4.00
CA MET A 119 1.80 3.88 4.80
C MET A 119 1.31 2.60 4.10
N GLY A 120 0.60 2.74 2.98
CA GLY A 120 0.12 1.62 2.16
C GLY A 120 -0.96 0.76 2.82
N ALA A 121 -1.16 -0.43 2.27
CA ALA A 121 -2.07 -1.46 2.78
C ALA A 121 -1.37 -2.83 2.77
N ALA A 122 -1.81 -3.74 3.65
CA ALA A 122 -1.33 -5.11 3.70
C ALA A 122 -2.39 -6.07 3.17
N ALA A 123 -2.00 -7.03 2.34
CA ALA A 123 -2.88 -8.14 1.98
C ALA A 123 -3.23 -8.95 3.24
N ARG A 124 -4.48 -9.43 3.31
CA ARG A 124 -4.88 -10.38 4.34
C ARG A 124 -4.52 -11.79 3.89
N TYR A 125 -3.99 -12.57 4.84
CA TYR A 125 -3.59 -13.96 4.64
C TYR A 125 -4.51 -14.90 5.43
N LEU A 126 -4.57 -16.17 5.02
CA LEU A 126 -5.36 -17.22 5.67
C LEU A 126 -4.77 -17.66 7.00
N GLN A 127 -3.45 -17.49 7.17
CA GLN A 127 -2.65 -17.94 8.31
C GLN A 127 -2.71 -19.47 8.49
N VAL A 128 -2.62 -20.19 7.38
CA VAL A 128 -2.61 -21.66 7.36
C VAL A 128 -1.20 -22.20 7.06
N PRO A 129 -0.85 -23.41 7.53
CA PRO A 129 0.43 -24.03 7.20
C PRO A 129 0.70 -24.04 5.70
N GLY A 130 1.93 -23.70 5.31
CA GLY A 130 2.41 -23.68 3.92
C GLY A 130 2.14 -22.37 3.18
N GLU A 131 1.22 -21.52 3.65
CA GLU A 131 0.88 -20.27 2.96
C GLU A 131 2.07 -19.31 2.92
N GLN A 132 2.68 -19.04 4.07
CA GLN A 132 3.79 -18.09 4.17
C GLN A 132 5.07 -18.67 3.56
N GLU A 133 5.30 -19.97 3.73
CA GLU A 133 6.46 -20.66 3.18
C GLU A 133 6.44 -20.62 1.65
N LEU A 134 5.29 -20.82 1.01
CA LEU A 134 5.16 -20.87 -0.45
C LEU A 134 4.78 -19.53 -1.09
N LEU A 135 4.81 -18.41 -0.34
CA LEU A 135 4.60 -17.06 -0.87
C LEU A 135 5.66 -16.75 -1.94
N GLY A 136 5.21 -16.29 -3.11
CA GLY A 136 6.06 -16.08 -4.30
C GLY A 136 6.51 -17.37 -4.99
N ARG A 137 6.10 -18.55 -4.50
CA ARG A 137 6.39 -19.87 -5.08
C ARG A 137 5.12 -20.67 -5.36
N GLY A 138 4.10 -19.97 -5.83
CA GLY A 138 2.77 -20.51 -6.13
C GLY A 138 1.66 -19.92 -5.28
N VAL A 139 1.97 -19.31 -4.12
CA VAL A 139 1.01 -18.48 -3.38
C VAL A 139 1.20 -17.00 -3.75
N SER A 140 0.11 -16.33 -4.06
CA SER A 140 0.07 -14.89 -4.38
C SER A 140 -1.14 -14.21 -3.72
N SER A 141 -1.02 -12.91 -3.47
CA SER A 141 -2.12 -12.03 -3.04
C SER A 141 -2.49 -10.98 -4.09
N CYS A 142 -1.92 -11.06 -5.30
CA CYS A 142 -2.15 -10.12 -6.39
C CYS A 142 -2.26 -10.84 -7.75
N ALA A 143 -3.49 -11.09 -8.20
CA ALA A 143 -3.74 -11.67 -9.53
C ALA A 143 -3.16 -10.84 -10.68
N THR A 144 -3.24 -9.51 -10.62
CA THR A 144 -2.73 -8.61 -11.67
C THR A 144 -1.21 -8.64 -11.79
N CYS A 145 -0.53 -8.94 -10.69
CA CYS A 145 0.93 -9.01 -10.63
C CYS A 145 1.41 -10.34 -11.22
N ASP A 146 0.86 -11.45 -10.73
CA ASP A 146 1.46 -12.78 -10.96
C ASP A 146 0.68 -13.66 -11.94
N GLY A 147 -0.55 -13.28 -12.30
CA GLY A 147 -1.45 -14.11 -13.10
C GLY A 147 -0.88 -14.56 -14.44
N PHE A 148 0.02 -13.77 -15.03
CA PHE A 148 0.71 -14.09 -16.28
C PHE A 148 1.59 -15.35 -16.18
N PHE A 149 2.21 -15.61 -15.02
CA PHE A 149 3.10 -16.75 -14.80
C PHE A 149 2.37 -18.09 -14.72
N PHE A 150 1.05 -18.08 -14.51
CA PHE A 150 0.20 -19.27 -14.40
C PHE A 150 -0.54 -19.59 -15.71
N ARG A 151 0.10 -19.30 -16.84
CA ARG A 151 -0.46 -19.65 -18.15
C ARG A 151 -0.63 -21.16 -18.28
N ASP A 152 -1.79 -21.57 -18.78
CA ASP A 152 -2.17 -22.96 -19.02
C ASP A 152 -2.15 -23.85 -17.77
N GLN A 153 -2.14 -23.25 -16.58
CA GLN A 153 -2.11 -23.93 -15.28
C GLN A 153 -3.49 -23.99 -14.61
N ASP A 154 -3.68 -24.94 -13.70
CA ASP A 154 -4.86 -25.03 -12.83
C ASP A 154 -4.58 -24.35 -11.50
N ILE A 155 -5.41 -23.37 -11.14
CA ILE A 155 -5.18 -22.51 -9.98
C ILE A 155 -6.42 -22.38 -9.09
N ALA A 156 -6.22 -21.96 -7.85
CA ALA A 156 -7.28 -21.64 -6.90
C ALA A 156 -7.32 -20.14 -6.58
N VAL A 157 -8.51 -19.60 -6.38
CA VAL A 157 -8.74 -18.25 -5.83
C VAL A 157 -9.52 -18.38 -4.53
N ILE A 158 -9.01 -17.81 -3.45
CA ILE A 158 -9.63 -17.89 -2.13
C ILE A 158 -10.32 -16.59 -1.80
N GLY A 159 -11.63 -16.63 -1.59
CA GLY A 159 -12.41 -15.45 -1.21
C GLY A 159 -13.85 -15.50 -1.68
N GLY A 160 -14.61 -14.47 -1.34
CA GLY A 160 -16.03 -14.43 -1.68
C GLY A 160 -16.66 -13.04 -1.76
N GLY A 161 -15.85 -11.99 -1.84
CA GLY A 161 -16.29 -10.64 -2.18
C GLY A 161 -16.09 -10.34 -3.66
N ASP A 162 -16.37 -9.09 -4.08
CA ASP A 162 -16.18 -8.68 -5.48
C ASP A 162 -14.72 -8.84 -5.93
N SER A 163 -13.73 -8.54 -5.08
CA SER A 163 -12.31 -8.73 -5.42
C SER A 163 -11.97 -10.16 -5.81
N ALA A 164 -12.50 -11.18 -5.10
CA ALA A 164 -12.28 -12.57 -5.47
C ALA A 164 -12.90 -12.92 -6.83
N MET A 165 -14.05 -12.33 -7.17
CA MET A 165 -14.69 -12.54 -8.47
C MET A 165 -13.93 -11.83 -9.60
N GLU A 166 -13.47 -10.60 -9.37
CA GLU A 166 -12.66 -9.84 -10.33
C GLU A 166 -11.34 -10.54 -10.62
N GLU A 167 -10.64 -10.99 -9.57
CA GLU A 167 -9.38 -11.71 -9.70
C GLU A 167 -9.57 -13.06 -10.40
N ALA A 168 -10.57 -13.85 -10.02
CA ALA A 168 -10.87 -15.11 -10.70
C ALA A 168 -11.17 -14.90 -12.19
N LEU A 169 -11.98 -13.90 -12.54
CA LEU A 169 -12.29 -13.55 -13.93
C LEU A 169 -11.04 -13.09 -14.68
N PHE A 170 -10.20 -12.26 -14.08
CA PHE A 170 -8.94 -11.81 -14.67
C PHE A 170 -8.02 -12.99 -14.96
N LEU A 171 -7.86 -13.91 -14.01
CA LEU A 171 -6.98 -15.06 -14.12
C LEU A 171 -7.42 -16.07 -15.20
N THR A 172 -8.71 -16.13 -15.55
CA THR A 172 -9.18 -16.98 -16.66
C THR A 172 -8.56 -16.65 -18.03
N ARG A 173 -7.97 -15.46 -18.17
CA ARG A 173 -7.24 -15.03 -19.36
C ARG A 173 -5.93 -15.80 -19.57
N PHE A 174 -5.36 -16.34 -18.49
CA PHE A 174 -4.07 -17.03 -18.50
C PHE A 174 -4.22 -18.51 -18.13
N ALA A 175 -4.93 -18.79 -17.04
CA ALA A 175 -5.07 -20.14 -16.50
C ALA A 175 -5.92 -21.06 -17.38
N SER A 176 -5.63 -22.38 -17.31
CA SER A 176 -6.46 -23.43 -17.89
C SER A 176 -7.79 -23.54 -17.16
N SER A 177 -7.76 -23.53 -15.82
CA SER A 177 -8.96 -23.48 -14.97
C SER A 177 -8.72 -22.69 -13.69
N VAL A 178 -9.79 -22.13 -13.15
CA VAL A 178 -9.78 -21.38 -11.88
C VAL A 178 -10.80 -22.00 -10.95
N THR A 179 -10.37 -22.46 -9.78
CA THR A 179 -11.27 -22.96 -8.73
C THR A 179 -11.42 -21.91 -7.64
N LEU A 180 -12.58 -21.27 -7.55
CA LEU A 180 -12.91 -20.32 -6.51
C LEU A 180 -13.37 -21.07 -5.26
N VAL A 181 -12.61 -20.96 -4.17
CA VAL A 181 -12.87 -21.59 -2.89
C VAL A 181 -13.38 -20.56 -1.89
N HIS A 182 -14.53 -20.84 -1.28
CA HIS A 182 -15.14 -19.96 -0.29
C HIS A 182 -15.67 -20.73 0.91
N ARG A 183 -15.43 -20.18 2.10
CA ARG A 183 -15.73 -20.84 3.39
C ARG A 183 -17.21 -20.93 3.74
N ARG A 184 -18.08 -20.20 3.03
CA ARG A 184 -19.54 -20.19 3.26
C ARG A 184 -20.27 -20.59 1.99
N ASP A 185 -21.57 -20.84 2.11
CA ASP A 185 -22.43 -21.07 0.95
C ASP A 185 -22.74 -19.77 0.20
N GLU A 186 -22.90 -18.68 0.94
CA GLU A 186 -23.26 -17.37 0.40
C GLU A 186 -22.05 -16.45 0.22
N PHE A 187 -22.01 -15.79 -0.93
CA PHE A 187 -21.01 -14.79 -1.30
C PHE A 187 -21.42 -13.39 -0.86
N ARG A 188 -20.44 -12.56 -0.52
CA ARG A 188 -20.62 -11.11 -0.30
C ARG A 188 -20.49 -10.30 -1.59
N ALA A 189 -20.03 -10.93 -2.67
CA ALA A 189 -19.93 -10.30 -3.99
C ALA A 189 -21.30 -9.76 -4.44
N SER A 190 -21.26 -8.65 -5.17
CA SER A 190 -22.41 -8.13 -5.88
C SER A 190 -22.97 -9.19 -6.84
N LYS A 191 -24.29 -9.21 -6.99
CA LYS A 191 -24.98 -10.20 -7.81
C LYS A 191 -24.41 -10.27 -9.23
N ILE A 192 -24.14 -9.10 -9.83
CA ILE A 192 -23.62 -9.03 -11.20
C ILE A 192 -22.22 -9.64 -11.33
N MET A 193 -21.35 -9.46 -10.34
CA MET A 193 -20.00 -10.03 -10.35
C MET A 193 -20.03 -11.54 -10.14
N LEU A 194 -20.86 -12.02 -9.21
CA LEU A 194 -21.06 -13.45 -9.01
C LEU A 194 -21.64 -14.12 -10.26
N ASP A 195 -22.65 -13.51 -10.90
CA ASP A 195 -23.26 -14.05 -12.12
C ASP A 195 -22.24 -14.09 -13.28
N ARG A 196 -21.39 -13.06 -13.43
CA ARG A 196 -20.29 -13.08 -14.41
C ARG A 196 -19.31 -14.22 -14.17
N ALA A 197 -18.90 -14.43 -12.91
CA ALA A 197 -17.98 -15.51 -12.56
C ALA A 197 -18.61 -16.89 -12.77
N ARG A 198 -19.89 -17.07 -12.43
CA ARG A 198 -20.65 -18.32 -12.67
C ARG A 198 -20.84 -18.65 -14.15
N ASN A 199 -20.95 -17.64 -15.01
CA ASN A 199 -21.12 -17.82 -16.45
C ASN A 199 -19.81 -18.03 -17.20
N ASN A 200 -18.67 -18.12 -16.51
CA ASN A 200 -17.38 -18.39 -17.13
C ASN A 200 -17.04 -19.88 -17.00
N ASP A 201 -16.94 -20.58 -18.14
CA ASP A 201 -16.72 -22.04 -18.19
C ASP A 201 -15.38 -22.50 -17.57
N LYS A 202 -14.41 -21.59 -17.39
CA LYS A 202 -13.14 -21.90 -16.71
C LYS A 202 -13.22 -21.81 -15.20
N ILE A 203 -14.29 -21.21 -14.63
CA ILE A 203 -14.42 -21.00 -13.20
C ILE A 203 -15.29 -22.10 -12.58
N LYS A 204 -14.72 -22.81 -11.60
CA LYS A 204 -15.43 -23.77 -10.75
C LYS A 204 -15.56 -23.20 -9.34
N PHE A 205 -16.64 -23.52 -8.66
CA PHE A 205 -16.89 -23.06 -7.30
C PHE A 205 -16.84 -24.22 -6.32
N ILE A 206 -16.11 -24.04 -5.22
CA ILE A 206 -16.18 -24.89 -4.03
C ILE A 206 -16.62 -24.00 -2.87
N THR A 207 -17.88 -24.14 -2.47
CA THR A 207 -18.45 -23.41 -1.32
C THR A 207 -18.40 -24.25 -0.06
N ASN A 208 -18.67 -23.61 1.08
CA ASN A 208 -18.60 -24.22 2.40
C ASN A 208 -17.24 -24.87 2.70
N ALA A 209 -16.16 -24.44 2.05
CA ALA A 209 -14.85 -25.07 2.18
C ALA A 209 -13.84 -24.10 2.82
N ALA A 210 -13.26 -24.52 3.95
CA ALA A 210 -12.10 -23.86 4.54
C ALA A 210 -10.81 -24.48 4.00
N VAL A 211 -9.82 -23.64 3.68
CA VAL A 211 -8.46 -24.12 3.43
C VAL A 211 -7.81 -24.47 4.77
N LEU A 212 -7.25 -25.67 4.87
CA LEU A 212 -6.53 -26.14 6.05
C LEU A 212 -5.02 -25.97 5.92
N SER A 213 -4.48 -26.13 4.71
CA SER A 213 -3.06 -25.97 4.39
C SER A 213 -2.86 -25.76 2.89
N VAL A 214 -1.76 -25.09 2.55
CA VAL A 214 -1.20 -25.06 1.20
C VAL A 214 -0.13 -26.14 1.12
N GLU A 215 -0.26 -27.05 0.16
CA GLU A 215 0.60 -28.23 0.06
C GLU A 215 1.69 -27.99 -1.01
N GLY A 216 2.94 -28.28 -0.68
CA GLY A 216 4.09 -28.11 -1.57
C GLY A 216 5.40 -28.11 -0.78
N ASP A 217 6.50 -28.37 -1.47
CA ASP A 217 7.86 -28.27 -0.89
C ASP A 217 8.55 -27.01 -1.45
N THR A 218 8.99 -27.08 -2.71
CA THR A 218 9.56 -25.90 -3.40
C THR A 218 8.49 -24.99 -3.98
N THR A 219 7.44 -25.57 -4.55
CA THR A 219 6.32 -24.87 -5.18
C THR A 219 4.98 -25.50 -4.78
N VAL A 220 3.89 -24.74 -4.94
CA VAL A 220 2.53 -25.22 -4.67
C VAL A 220 2.17 -26.42 -5.54
N THR A 221 1.58 -27.45 -4.92
CA THR A 221 1.07 -28.67 -5.57
C THR A 221 -0.41 -28.91 -5.27
N GLY A 222 -0.99 -28.21 -4.29
CA GLY A 222 -2.41 -28.26 -4.03
C GLY A 222 -2.84 -27.56 -2.75
N LEU A 223 -4.11 -27.72 -2.43
CA LEU A 223 -4.73 -27.29 -1.16
C LEU A 223 -5.33 -28.49 -0.45
N ARG A 224 -5.26 -28.46 0.90
CA ARG A 224 -6.11 -29.30 1.74
C ARG A 224 -7.33 -28.50 2.14
N LEU A 225 -8.52 -29.03 1.89
CA LEU A 225 -9.78 -28.37 2.16
C LEU A 225 -10.57 -29.16 3.21
N ARG A 226 -11.35 -28.45 4.03
CA ARG A 226 -12.38 -29.01 4.90
C ARG A 226 -13.74 -28.44 4.52
N ASP A 227 -14.68 -29.33 4.27
CA ASP A 227 -16.09 -28.96 4.16
C ASP A 227 -16.64 -28.62 5.55
N ASN A 228 -17.12 -27.38 5.72
CA ASN A 228 -17.60 -26.83 6.99
C ASN A 228 -18.99 -27.35 7.40
N VAL A 229 -19.68 -28.09 6.52
CA VAL A 229 -20.99 -28.69 6.79
C VAL A 229 -20.84 -30.14 7.21
N SER A 230 -20.09 -30.94 6.46
CA SER A 230 -19.88 -32.37 6.70
C SER A 230 -18.66 -32.67 7.58
N GLY A 231 -17.70 -31.75 7.65
CA GLY A 231 -16.40 -31.96 8.29
C GLY A 231 -15.42 -32.79 7.45
N ALA A 232 -15.81 -33.22 6.25
CA ALA A 232 -14.97 -34.04 5.38
C ALA A 232 -13.76 -33.25 4.87
N GLU A 233 -12.59 -33.89 4.84
CA GLU A 233 -11.37 -33.32 4.26
C GLU A 233 -11.16 -33.85 2.84
N SER A 234 -10.62 -33.00 1.97
CA SER A 234 -10.31 -33.33 0.59
C SER A 234 -9.04 -32.60 0.13
N SER A 235 -8.44 -33.10 -0.95
CA SER A 235 -7.34 -32.41 -1.63
C SER A 235 -7.83 -31.79 -2.94
N LEU A 236 -7.32 -30.59 -3.23
CA LEU A 236 -7.52 -29.89 -4.49
C LEU A 236 -6.16 -29.70 -5.16
N PRO A 237 -5.83 -30.49 -6.21
CA PRO A 237 -4.60 -30.30 -6.97
C PRO A 237 -4.66 -28.96 -7.72
N VAL A 238 -3.72 -28.07 -7.42
CA VAL A 238 -3.51 -26.79 -8.09
C VAL A 238 -2.03 -26.43 -8.05
N THR A 239 -1.61 -25.61 -8.99
CA THR A 239 -0.23 -25.15 -9.13
C THR A 239 -0.04 -23.71 -8.65
N GLY A 240 -1.14 -22.97 -8.47
CA GLY A 240 -1.17 -21.62 -7.93
C GLY A 240 -2.37 -21.37 -7.01
N VAL A 241 -2.18 -20.55 -5.99
CA VAL A 241 -3.19 -20.17 -5.00
C VAL A 241 -3.16 -18.65 -4.84
N PHE A 242 -4.26 -18.00 -5.20
CA PHE A 242 -4.44 -16.56 -5.10
C PHE A 242 -5.36 -16.23 -3.93
N VAL A 243 -4.85 -15.51 -2.93
CA VAL A 243 -5.56 -15.15 -1.70
C VAL A 243 -6.21 -13.78 -1.88
N ALA A 244 -7.51 -13.77 -2.21
CA ALA A 244 -8.30 -12.58 -2.51
C ALA A 244 -9.32 -12.26 -1.40
N ILE A 245 -8.87 -12.26 -0.13
CA ILE A 245 -9.72 -12.05 1.06
C ILE A 245 -9.71 -10.60 1.58
N GLY A 246 -9.23 -9.67 0.75
CA GLY A 246 -9.18 -8.24 1.02
C GLY A 246 -7.82 -7.76 1.50
N HIS A 247 -7.72 -6.45 1.73
CA HIS A 247 -6.53 -5.79 2.23
C HIS A 247 -6.90 -4.94 3.44
N GLU A 248 -5.93 -4.69 4.30
CA GLU A 248 -6.04 -3.82 5.47
C GLU A 248 -5.15 -2.59 5.26
N PRO A 249 -5.74 -1.40 5.04
CA PRO A 249 -4.97 -0.17 4.96
C PRO A 249 -4.26 0.09 6.29
N ARG A 250 -3.00 0.55 6.25
CA ARG A 250 -2.20 0.84 7.45
C ARG A 250 -2.58 2.19 8.06
N SER A 251 -3.88 2.42 8.27
CA SER A 251 -4.45 3.66 8.80
C SER A 251 -4.44 3.73 10.34
N GLY A 252 -3.91 2.72 11.03
CA GLY A 252 -3.91 2.62 12.49
C GLY A 252 -3.39 3.85 13.23
N LEU A 253 -2.40 4.56 12.67
CA LEU A 253 -1.86 5.80 13.24
C LEU A 253 -2.80 7.00 13.16
N VAL A 254 -3.79 6.97 12.26
CA VAL A 254 -4.55 8.18 11.85
C VAL A 254 -6.06 8.00 11.81
N ARG A 255 -6.58 6.77 11.87
CA ARG A 255 -8.01 6.47 11.70
C ARG A 255 -8.94 7.12 12.75
N ASP A 256 -8.39 7.52 13.90
CA ASP A 256 -9.14 8.17 14.97
C ASP A 256 -9.17 9.70 14.82
N VAL A 257 -8.39 10.27 13.87
CA VAL A 257 -8.26 11.72 13.65
C VAL A 257 -8.54 12.15 12.21
N LEU A 258 -8.52 11.22 11.25
CA LEU A 258 -8.86 11.46 9.85
C LEU A 258 -10.15 10.73 9.47
N ASP A 259 -10.82 11.25 8.44
CA ASP A 259 -11.97 10.56 7.85
C ASP A 259 -11.49 9.30 7.13
N VAL A 260 -12.10 8.16 7.48
CA VAL A 260 -11.85 6.85 6.86
C VAL A 260 -13.15 6.25 6.34
N ASP A 261 -13.06 5.44 5.30
CA ASP A 261 -14.19 4.65 4.82
C ASP A 261 -14.48 3.45 5.76
N PRO A 262 -15.61 2.73 5.57
CA PRO A 262 -15.95 1.59 6.41
C PRO A 262 -14.94 0.43 6.39
N ASP A 263 -14.07 0.37 5.38
CA ASP A 263 -13.01 -0.63 5.24
C ASP A 263 -11.67 -0.13 5.82
N GLY A 264 -11.62 1.11 6.31
CA GLY A 264 -10.49 1.74 6.99
C GLY A 264 -9.56 2.54 6.09
N TYR A 265 -9.89 2.73 4.81
CA TYR A 265 -9.06 3.52 3.89
C TYR A 265 -9.22 5.02 4.19
N VAL A 266 -8.11 5.76 4.15
CA VAL A 266 -8.15 7.22 4.37
C VAL A 266 -8.87 7.89 3.19
N LEU A 267 -9.81 8.77 3.49
CA LEU A 267 -10.57 9.51 2.48
C LEU A 267 -9.80 10.77 2.06
N VAL A 268 -9.77 11.02 0.74
CA VAL A 268 -9.17 12.22 0.13
C VAL A 268 -10.18 12.99 -0.70
N GLN A 269 -9.91 14.28 -0.92
CA GLN A 269 -10.82 15.19 -1.58
C GLN A 269 -10.76 15.07 -3.12
N GLY A 270 -11.71 14.34 -3.70
CA GLY A 270 -11.89 14.26 -5.14
C GLY A 270 -10.70 13.63 -5.86
N ARG A 271 -10.01 14.41 -6.69
CA ARG A 271 -8.80 13.98 -7.43
C ARG A 271 -7.49 14.42 -6.78
N THR A 272 -7.57 15.10 -5.63
CA THR A 272 -6.39 15.55 -4.87
C THR A 272 -5.95 14.47 -3.89
N THR A 273 -4.91 14.77 -3.12
CA THR A 273 -4.42 13.93 -2.02
C THR A 273 -4.74 14.49 -0.63
N SER A 274 -5.42 15.65 -0.56
CA SER A 274 -5.80 16.31 0.68
C SER A 274 -6.77 15.46 1.49
N THR A 275 -6.48 15.28 2.78
CA THR A 275 -7.34 14.56 3.73
C THR A 275 -8.40 15.49 4.34
N SER A 276 -9.06 15.05 5.42
CA SER A 276 -9.95 15.91 6.22
C SER A 276 -9.21 16.95 7.07
N LEU A 277 -7.88 16.82 7.24
CA LEU A 277 -7.05 17.78 7.97
C LEU A 277 -6.13 18.57 7.04
N GLU A 278 -6.00 19.85 7.34
CA GLU A 278 -5.21 20.79 6.55
C GLU A 278 -3.69 20.56 6.68
N GLY A 279 -2.99 20.58 5.55
CA GLY A 279 -1.56 20.23 5.47
C GLY A 279 -1.27 18.76 5.76
N VAL A 280 -2.28 17.89 5.67
CA VAL A 280 -2.14 16.43 5.75
C VAL A 280 -2.65 15.81 4.46
N PHE A 281 -1.76 15.08 3.78
CA PHE A 281 -2.01 14.45 2.50
C PHE A 281 -1.87 12.93 2.63
N ALA A 282 -2.56 12.16 1.81
CA ALA A 282 -2.46 10.71 1.81
C ALA A 282 -2.36 10.14 0.38
N ALA A 283 -1.53 9.12 0.21
CA ALA A 283 -1.18 8.56 -1.10
C ALA A 283 -0.98 7.05 -1.07
N GLY A 284 -0.97 6.46 -2.27
CA GLY A 284 -0.83 5.03 -2.50
C GLY A 284 -2.00 4.22 -1.96
N ASP A 285 -1.71 2.97 -1.65
CA ASP A 285 -2.72 1.99 -1.23
C ASP A 285 -3.39 2.33 0.11
N LEU A 286 -2.91 3.35 0.84
CA LEU A 286 -3.60 3.88 2.03
C LEU A 286 -4.96 4.51 1.68
N VAL A 287 -5.09 5.05 0.46
CA VAL A 287 -6.31 5.70 -0.06
C VAL A 287 -6.89 4.96 -1.26
N ASP A 288 -6.09 4.14 -1.95
CA ASP A 288 -6.47 3.42 -3.15
C ASP A 288 -6.82 1.95 -2.85
N ARG A 289 -8.12 1.66 -2.76
CA ARG A 289 -8.64 0.28 -2.69
C ARG A 289 -8.91 -0.34 -4.06
N THR A 290 -8.83 0.45 -5.13
CA THR A 290 -9.29 0.06 -6.47
C THR A 290 -8.15 -0.47 -7.32
N TYR A 291 -7.07 0.29 -7.50
CA TYR A 291 -5.99 -0.09 -8.43
C TYR A 291 -4.89 -0.88 -7.72
N ARG A 292 -4.37 -0.39 -6.59
CA ARG A 292 -3.36 -1.08 -5.77
C ARG A 292 -2.18 -1.59 -6.59
N GLN A 293 -1.55 -0.70 -7.35
CA GLN A 293 -0.37 -1.00 -8.17
C GLN A 293 0.77 -0.06 -7.81
N ALA A 294 2.01 -0.54 -7.90
CA ALA A 294 3.19 0.27 -7.62
C ALA A 294 3.23 1.57 -8.46
N ILE A 295 2.78 1.52 -9.72
CA ILE A 295 2.74 2.69 -10.59
C ILE A 295 1.64 3.69 -10.23
N THR A 296 0.46 3.24 -9.78
CA THR A 296 -0.59 4.14 -9.28
C THR A 296 -0.20 4.74 -7.93
N ALA A 297 0.46 3.96 -7.09
CA ALA A 297 1.04 4.43 -5.83
C ALA A 297 2.12 5.50 -6.07
N ALA A 298 3.06 5.27 -6.97
CA ALA A 298 4.06 6.27 -7.35
C ALA A 298 3.40 7.56 -7.90
N GLY A 299 2.42 7.42 -8.80
CA GLY A 299 1.68 8.56 -9.35
C GLY A 299 0.95 9.39 -8.28
N SER A 300 0.30 8.74 -7.32
CA SER A 300 -0.35 9.44 -6.19
C SER A 300 0.65 10.03 -5.20
N GLY A 301 1.83 9.42 -5.01
CA GLY A 301 2.93 10.00 -4.24
C GLY A 301 3.46 11.31 -4.86
N CYS A 302 3.58 11.36 -6.19
CA CYS A 302 3.89 12.58 -6.93
C CYS A 302 2.80 13.65 -6.71
N ALA A 303 1.52 13.27 -6.83
CA ALA A 303 0.42 14.19 -6.57
C ALA A 303 0.47 14.76 -5.14
N ALA A 304 0.76 13.93 -4.14
CA ALA A 304 0.86 14.36 -2.75
C ALA A 304 2.01 15.34 -2.50
N ALA A 305 3.17 15.12 -3.14
CA ALA A 305 4.27 16.07 -3.07
C ALA A 305 3.91 17.44 -3.67
N ILE A 306 3.21 17.45 -4.80
CA ILE A 306 2.80 18.69 -5.47
C ILE A 306 1.69 19.41 -4.68
N ASP A 307 0.72 18.67 -4.14
CA ASP A 307 -0.33 19.24 -3.30
C ASP A 307 0.28 19.84 -2.02
N ALA A 308 1.24 19.15 -1.39
CA ALA A 308 1.94 19.65 -0.21
C ALA A 308 2.80 20.89 -0.51
N GLU A 309 3.54 20.90 -1.62
CA GLU A 309 4.34 22.06 -2.04
C GLU A 309 3.48 23.30 -2.26
N ARG A 310 2.35 23.16 -2.97
CA ARG A 310 1.41 24.26 -3.20
C ARG A 310 0.80 24.76 -1.90
N TRP A 311 0.37 23.84 -1.05
CA TRP A 311 -0.21 24.20 0.24
C TRP A 311 0.80 24.95 1.11
N LEU A 312 2.07 24.51 1.15
CA LEU A 312 3.14 25.20 1.86
C LEU A 312 3.36 26.62 1.31
N ALA A 313 3.42 26.78 -0.01
CA ALA A 313 3.59 28.10 -0.65
C ALA A 313 2.44 29.06 -0.34
N GLU A 314 1.19 28.58 -0.30
CA GLU A 314 0.02 29.38 0.07
C GLU A 314 0.00 29.78 1.56
N HIS A 315 0.63 28.97 2.42
CA HIS A 315 0.64 29.16 3.88
C HIS A 315 1.91 29.82 4.42
N GLU A 316 2.94 30.00 3.59
CA GLU A 316 4.14 30.80 3.92
C GLU A 316 3.81 32.30 4.07
N THR A 317 2.84 32.81 3.31
CA THR A 317 2.46 34.24 3.33
C THR A 317 1.80 34.75 4.61
N ASN A 318 1.46 33.87 5.56
CA ASN A 318 0.85 34.28 6.84
C ASN A 318 1.86 34.41 8.00
N ALA A 319 3.14 34.07 7.79
CA ALA A 319 4.16 34.11 8.85
C ALA A 319 4.98 35.42 8.90
N GLU A 320 5.04 36.20 7.81
CA GLU A 320 5.84 37.45 7.72
C GLU A 320 5.00 38.73 7.80
N GLY A 321 3.84 38.68 8.46
CA GLY A 321 2.87 39.78 8.53
C GLY A 321 2.95 40.70 9.75
N THR A 322 4.06 40.76 10.50
CA THR A 322 4.24 41.75 11.58
C THR A 322 5.71 42.10 11.84
N ASP A 323 6.44 42.61 10.85
CA ASP A 323 7.45 43.63 11.17
C ASP A 323 7.76 44.51 9.95
N THR A 324 8.12 45.78 10.19
CA THR A 324 8.38 46.88 9.24
C THR A 324 7.23 47.81 8.81
N LEU A 325 6.62 48.50 9.79
CA LEU A 325 6.27 49.92 9.60
C LEU A 325 7.53 50.77 9.82
N ILE A 326 8.38 50.88 8.79
CA ILE A 326 9.50 51.81 8.79
C ILE A 326 8.97 53.22 8.47
N GLY A 327 8.99 54.06 9.51
CA GLY A 327 9.14 55.52 9.53
C GLY A 327 8.74 56.35 8.31
N ALA A 328 7.65 57.10 8.45
CA ALA A 328 7.45 58.34 7.71
C ALA A 328 7.92 59.53 8.57
N PRO A 329 8.89 60.36 8.13
CA PRO A 329 9.05 61.70 8.65
C PRO A 329 8.04 62.65 7.98
N ARG A 330 7.61 63.66 8.75
CA ARG A 330 6.71 64.75 8.35
C ARG A 330 7.31 65.64 7.27
#